data_AF-A0A922VHD1-F1
#
_entry.id   AF-A0A922VHD1-F1
#
_cell.length_a   1.000
_cell.length_b   1.000
_cell.length_c   1.000
_cell.angle_alpha   90.00
_cell.angle_beta   90.00
_cell.angle_gamma   90.00
#
_symmetry.space_group_name_H-M   'P 1'
#
loop_
_entity.id
_entity.type
_entity.pdbx_description
1 polymer ?
#
loop_
_entity_poly.entity_id
_entity_poly.type
_entity_poly.pdbx_seq_one_letter_code
_entity_poly.pdbx_strand_id
1 'polypeptide(L)'
;MATAGERAGHRRKVADTAEDPRTAEFREWLRVRLERVPKSINAIEKEAGIPGNALGKFLRGERGRRHSLTPLHIQRLAPVIGISEETMLARAGHLSHLPDEVTIEQAILGDRGLDYEDKRFLIEAYRRTVRKGEGGRDT
;
A
#
# COMPACT_ATOMS: atom_id res chain seq x y z
N MET A 1 -20.71 -47.97 -34.00
CA MET A 1 -21.37 -46.80 -33.40
C MET A 1 -21.00 -46.77 -31.92
N ALA A 2 -20.07 -45.90 -31.51
CA ALA A 2 -19.64 -45.77 -30.12
C ALA A 2 -20.06 -44.38 -29.61
N THR A 3 -20.94 -44.35 -28.62
CA THR A 3 -21.35 -43.15 -27.88
C THR A 3 -20.96 -43.34 -26.41
N ALA A 4 -19.84 -42.77 -26.00
CA ALA A 4 -19.48 -42.56 -24.61
C ALA A 4 -18.40 -41.47 -24.55
N GLY A 5 -18.80 -40.23 -24.79
CA GLY A 5 -17.97 -39.06 -24.57
C GLY A 5 -18.15 -38.58 -23.13
N GLU A 6 -17.34 -39.11 -22.23
CA GLU A 6 -17.13 -38.61 -20.87
C GLU A 6 -17.00 -37.08 -20.86
N ARG A 7 -18.02 -36.38 -20.38
CA ARG A 7 -17.88 -34.98 -19.93
C ARG A 7 -17.49 -34.95 -18.46
N ALA A 8 -16.36 -35.59 -18.15
CA ALA A 8 -15.63 -35.38 -16.92
C ALA A 8 -14.48 -34.41 -17.25
N GLY A 9 -14.46 -33.25 -16.58
CA GLY A 9 -13.23 -32.46 -16.50
C GLY A 9 -13.31 -31.00 -16.91
N HIS A 10 -13.97 -30.17 -16.10
CA HIS A 10 -13.36 -28.88 -15.73
C HIS A 10 -13.91 -28.27 -14.43
N ARG A 11 -14.12 -29.08 -13.38
CA ARG A 11 -13.94 -28.57 -12.02
C ARG A 11 -12.43 -28.46 -11.80
N ARG A 12 -11.83 -27.39 -12.32
CA ARG A 12 -10.54 -26.94 -11.81
C ARG A 12 -10.81 -26.54 -10.37
N LYS A 13 -10.61 -27.50 -9.45
CA LYS A 13 -10.44 -27.21 -8.03
C LYS A 13 -9.38 -26.12 -8.00
N VAL A 14 -9.82 -24.88 -7.78
CA VAL A 14 -8.92 -23.80 -7.44
C VAL A 14 -8.29 -24.31 -6.16
N ALA A 15 -7.08 -24.84 -6.30
CA ALA A 15 -6.29 -25.26 -5.18
C ALA A 15 -6.34 -24.12 -4.17
N ASP A 16 -6.51 -24.48 -2.91
CA ASP A 16 -6.40 -23.60 -1.77
C ASP A 16 -4.94 -23.11 -1.74
N THR A 17 -4.61 -22.19 -2.65
CA THR A 17 -3.29 -21.61 -2.75
C THR A 17 -3.22 -20.67 -1.57
N ALA A 18 -2.41 -21.05 -0.57
CA ALA A 18 -2.09 -20.21 0.56
C ALA A 18 -1.83 -18.78 0.06
N GLU A 19 -2.47 -17.80 0.70
CA GLU A 19 -2.25 -16.40 0.37
C GLU A 19 -0.75 -16.09 0.49
N ASP A 20 -0.21 -15.36 -0.48
CA ASP A 20 1.18 -14.92 -0.41
C ASP A 20 1.37 -14.14 0.91
N PRO A 21 2.29 -14.55 1.80
CA PRO A 21 2.50 -13.90 3.09
C PRO A 21 2.74 -12.39 2.96
N ARG A 22 3.35 -11.94 1.85
CA ARG A 22 3.53 -10.50 1.57
C ARG A 22 2.23 -9.76 1.30
N THR A 23 1.28 -10.41 0.62
CA THR A 23 -0.04 -9.84 0.37
C THR A 23 -0.82 -9.70 1.68
N ALA A 24 -0.71 -10.70 2.56
CA ALA A 24 -1.32 -10.66 3.88
C ALA A 24 -0.72 -9.54 4.76
N GLU A 25 0.61 -9.39 4.74
CA GLU A 25 1.32 -8.32 5.45
C GLU A 25 0.93 -6.93 4.93
N PHE A 26 0.93 -6.73 3.61
CA PHE A 26 0.51 -5.47 2.99
C PHE A 26 -0.94 -5.12 3.35
N ARG A 27 -1.84 -6.10 3.33
CA ARG A 27 -3.25 -5.92 3.71
C ARG A 27 -3.40 -5.49 5.16
N GLU A 28 -2.64 -6.09 6.08
CA GLU A 28 -2.68 -5.71 7.50
C GLU A 28 -2.18 -4.28 7.69
N TRP A 29 -1.02 -3.98 7.12
CA TRP A 29 -0.45 -2.63 7.14
C TRP A 29 -1.41 -1.58 6.58
N LEU A 30 -2.06 -1.89 5.45
CA LEU A 30 -3.02 -0.99 4.80
C LEU A 30 -4.25 -0.79 5.68
N ARG A 31 -4.73 -1.83 6.38
CA ARG A 31 -5.85 -1.72 7.33
C ARG A 31 -5.52 -0.75 8.46
N VAL A 32 -4.39 -0.95 9.14
CA VAL A 32 -3.93 -0.07 10.23
C VAL A 32 -3.77 1.38 9.76
N ARG A 33 -3.32 1.59 8.52
CA ARG A 33 -3.21 2.94 7.96
C ARG A 33 -4.56 3.58 7.73
N LEU A 34 -5.51 2.84 7.15
CA LEU A 34 -6.84 3.36 6.82
C LEU A 34 -7.66 3.72 8.06
N GLU A 35 -7.43 3.06 9.20
CA GLU A 35 -8.04 3.44 10.49
C GLU A 35 -7.70 4.86 10.93
N ARG A 36 -6.57 5.42 10.45
CA ARG A 36 -6.14 6.78 10.77
C ARG A 36 -6.71 7.83 9.82
N VAL A 37 -7.41 7.41 8.78
CA VAL A 37 -8.02 8.30 7.79
C VAL A 37 -9.47 8.56 8.20
N PRO A 38 -9.91 9.82 8.39
CA PRO A 38 -11.27 10.15 8.81
C PRO A 38 -12.27 10.05 7.63
N LYS A 39 -12.23 8.96 6.87
CA LYS A 39 -13.08 8.68 5.71
C LYS A 39 -13.49 7.22 5.73
N SER A 40 -14.71 6.93 5.28
CA SER A 40 -15.14 5.55 5.10
C SER A 40 -14.38 4.89 3.94
N ILE A 41 -14.23 3.57 3.95
CA ILE A 41 -13.59 2.82 2.86
C ILE A 41 -14.22 3.15 1.51
N ASN A 42 -15.55 3.26 1.44
CA ASN A 42 -16.27 3.63 0.22
C ASN A 42 -15.92 5.06 -0.25
N ALA A 43 -15.81 6.02 0.68
CA ALA A 43 -15.38 7.38 0.34
C ALA A 43 -13.94 7.38 -0.21
N ILE A 44 -13.04 6.60 0.39
CA ILE A 44 -11.65 6.43 -0.06
C ILE A 44 -11.60 5.79 -1.46
N GLU A 45 -12.37 4.73 -1.71
CA GLU A 45 -12.46 4.08 -3.02
C GLU A 45 -12.95 5.05 -4.10
N LYS A 46 -14.01 5.81 -3.80
CA LYS A 46 -14.58 6.79 -4.72
C LYS A 46 -13.60 7.91 -5.05
N GLU A 47 -12.91 8.43 -4.04
CA GLU A 47 -11.92 9.48 -4.20
C GLU A 47 -10.67 9.00 -4.96
N ALA A 48 -10.23 7.77 -4.70
CA ALA A 48 -9.16 7.13 -5.44
C ALA A 48 -9.57 6.68 -6.85
N GLY A 49 -10.84 6.87 -7.27
CA GLY A 49 -11.33 6.41 -8.56
C GLY A 49 -11.16 4.90 -8.75
N ILE A 50 -11.27 4.13 -7.67
CA ILE A 50 -11.25 2.67 -7.70
C ILE A 50 -12.66 2.17 -7.95
N PRO A 51 -12.93 1.51 -9.08
CA PRO A 51 -14.28 1.08 -9.41
C PRO A 51 -14.75 -0.05 -8.49
N GLY A 52 -15.97 0.09 -7.96
CA GLY A 52 -16.64 -0.93 -7.16
C GLY A 52 -16.20 -0.98 -5.70
N ASN A 53 -16.10 -2.19 -5.15
CA ASN A 53 -15.73 -2.49 -3.76
C ASN A 53 -14.41 -3.30 -3.74
N ALA A 54 -13.41 -2.86 -4.51
CA ALA A 54 -12.17 -3.60 -4.67
C ALA A 54 -11.27 -3.50 -3.43
N LEU A 55 -11.16 -2.32 -2.82
CA LEU A 55 -10.42 -2.10 -1.58
C LEU A 55 -11.09 -2.84 -0.43
N GLY A 56 -12.42 -2.75 -0.29
CA GLY A 56 -13.11 -3.47 0.79
C GLY A 56 -12.98 -4.99 0.65
N LYS A 57 -13.05 -5.54 -0.57
CA LYS A 57 -12.82 -6.97 -0.82
C LYS A 57 -11.38 -7.39 -0.52
N PHE A 58 -10.41 -6.56 -0.91
CA PHE A 58 -9.01 -6.76 -0.59
C PHE A 58 -8.78 -6.82 0.93
N LEU A 59 -9.31 -5.85 1.69
CA LEU A 59 -9.16 -5.78 3.15
C LEU A 59 -9.83 -6.94 3.90
N ARG A 60 -10.90 -7.52 3.35
CA ARG A 60 -11.56 -8.73 3.89
C ARG A 60 -10.83 -10.03 3.52
N GLY A 61 -9.84 -9.98 2.64
CA GLY A 61 -9.14 -11.15 2.15
C GLY A 61 -9.97 -12.03 1.21
N GLU A 62 -10.95 -11.44 0.51
CA GLU A 62 -11.70 -12.17 -0.51
C GLU A 62 -10.76 -12.65 -1.61
N ARG A 63 -10.82 -13.95 -1.91
CA ARG A 63 -9.85 -14.62 -2.79
C ARG A 63 -10.23 -14.52 -4.26
N GLY A 64 -9.24 -14.23 -5.11
CA GLY A 64 -9.35 -14.26 -6.57
C GLY A 64 -8.62 -13.08 -7.23
N ARG A 65 -8.08 -13.27 -8.45
CA ARG A 65 -7.35 -12.23 -9.22
C ARG A 65 -8.12 -10.91 -9.42
N ARG A 66 -9.45 -10.92 -9.24
CA ARG A 66 -10.33 -9.75 -9.35
C ARG A 66 -10.48 -8.96 -8.04
N HIS A 67 -9.89 -9.44 -6.96
CA HIS A 67 -10.02 -8.89 -5.60
C HIS A 67 -8.68 -8.40 -5.02
N SER A 68 -7.58 -8.61 -5.75
CA SER A 68 -6.30 -7.95 -5.49
C SER A 68 -6.31 -6.52 -6.03
N LEU A 69 -5.75 -5.59 -5.26
CA LEU A 69 -5.47 -4.24 -5.77
C LEU A 69 -4.40 -4.34 -6.87
N THR A 70 -4.61 -3.62 -7.97
CA THR A 70 -3.61 -3.49 -9.03
C THR A 70 -2.59 -2.41 -8.65
N PRO A 71 -1.39 -2.38 -9.28
CA PRO A 71 -0.45 -1.26 -9.09
C PRO A 71 -1.10 0.10 -9.32
N LEU A 72 -1.98 0.21 -10.32
CA LEU A 72 -2.72 1.44 -10.60
C LEU A 72 -3.67 1.82 -9.44
N HIS A 73 -4.38 0.85 -8.86
CA HIS A 73 -5.23 1.11 -7.68
C HIS A 73 -4.39 1.56 -6.48
N ILE A 74 -3.22 0.94 -6.28
CA ILE A 74 -2.28 1.26 -5.20
C ILE A 74 -1.74 2.69 -5.34
N GLN A 75 -1.32 3.08 -6.55
CA GLN A 75 -0.89 4.45 -6.86
C GLN A 75 -2.00 5.47 -6.59
N ARG A 76 -3.24 5.19 -7.04
CA ARG A 76 -4.37 6.09 -6.82
C ARG A 76 -4.78 6.21 -5.35
N LEU A 77 -4.58 5.17 -4.54
CA LEU A 77 -4.85 5.19 -3.10
C LEU A 77 -3.86 6.06 -2.33
N ALA A 78 -2.59 6.03 -2.72
CA ALA A 78 -1.50 6.67 -2.00
C ALA A 78 -1.77 8.14 -1.63
N PRO A 79 -2.13 9.04 -2.57
CA PRO A 79 -2.42 10.44 -2.23
C PRO A 79 -3.67 10.61 -1.35
N VAL A 80 -4.69 9.75 -1.51
CA VAL A 80 -5.95 9.82 -0.74
C VAL A 80 -5.73 9.52 0.74
N ILE A 81 -4.77 8.64 1.06
CA ILE A 81 -4.45 8.22 2.44
C ILE A 81 -3.17 8.87 2.98
N GLY A 82 -2.61 9.85 2.24
CA GLY A 82 -1.42 10.60 2.64
C GLY A 82 -0.17 9.74 2.80
N ILE A 83 0.11 8.88 1.81
CA ILE A 83 1.37 8.11 1.69
C ILE A 83 1.95 8.34 0.30
N SER A 84 3.27 8.25 0.16
CA SER A 84 3.92 8.28 -1.15
C SER A 84 3.54 7.04 -1.98
N GLU A 85 3.41 7.22 -3.29
CA GLU A 85 3.14 6.11 -4.22
C GLU A 85 4.23 5.03 -4.15
N GLU A 86 5.49 5.45 -3.99
CA GLU A 86 6.65 4.57 -3.85
C GLU A 86 6.51 3.65 -2.63
N THR A 87 6.20 4.20 -1.45
CA THR A 87 5.99 3.41 -0.23
C THR A 87 4.83 2.44 -0.38
N MET A 88 3.73 2.89 -0.97
CA MET A 88 2.56 2.03 -1.23
C MET A 88 2.90 0.87 -2.17
N LEU A 89 3.60 1.12 -3.28
CA LEU A 89 3.98 0.10 -4.26
C LEU A 89 5.01 -0.89 -3.71
N ALA A 90 5.98 -0.40 -2.96
CA ALA A 90 7.00 -1.25 -2.36
C ALA A 90 6.46 -2.14 -1.26
N ARG A 91 5.61 -1.61 -0.37
CA ARG A 91 4.90 -2.40 0.65
C ARG A 91 4.00 -3.46 0.02
N ALA A 92 3.43 -3.17 -1.16
CA ALA A 92 2.69 -4.14 -1.96
C ALA A 92 3.57 -5.15 -2.74
N GLY A 93 4.90 -5.05 -2.63
CA GLY A 93 5.84 -5.94 -3.31
C GLY A 93 6.03 -5.67 -4.80
N HIS A 94 5.60 -4.51 -5.30
CA HIS A 94 5.78 -4.09 -6.69
C HIS A 94 7.11 -3.41 -6.97
N LEU A 95 7.86 -3.03 -5.92
CA LEU A 95 9.23 -2.53 -6.02
C LEU A 95 10.18 -3.50 -5.32
N SER A 96 11.39 -3.62 -5.87
CA SER A 96 12.44 -4.49 -5.35
C SER A 96 13.04 -4.00 -4.03
N HIS A 97 12.80 -2.74 -3.68
CA HIS A 97 13.22 -2.11 -2.42
C HIS A 97 11.99 -1.68 -1.61
N LEU A 98 12.02 -1.91 -0.30
CA LEU A 98 11.10 -1.29 0.66
C LEU A 98 11.65 0.09 1.03
N PRO A 99 10.96 1.21 0.77
CA PRO A 99 11.42 2.54 1.14
C PRO A 99 11.24 2.82 2.65
N ASP A 100 10.87 1.82 3.45
CA ASP A 100 10.66 1.99 4.89
C ASP A 100 11.57 1.06 5.71
N GLU A 101 12.85 1.40 5.78
CA GLU A 101 13.64 1.21 7.01
C GLU A 101 14.49 2.44 7.35
N VAL A 102 14.61 3.40 6.43
CA VAL A 102 15.45 4.58 6.60
C VAL A 102 14.55 5.80 6.73
N THR A 103 14.38 6.30 7.95
CA THR A 103 13.76 7.61 8.19
C THR A 103 14.50 8.69 7.39
N ILE A 104 13.83 9.79 7.04
CA ILE A 104 14.49 10.92 6.38
C ILE A 104 15.70 11.42 7.21
N GLU A 105 15.58 11.41 8.54
CA GLU A 105 16.71 11.72 9.43
C GLU A 105 17.88 10.74 9.25
N GLN A 106 17.62 9.43 9.17
CA GLN A 106 18.65 8.43 8.91
C GLN A 106 19.25 8.54 7.50
N ALA A 107 18.46 8.93 6.50
CA ALA A 107 18.94 9.15 5.14
C ALA A 107 19.91 10.34 5.10
N ILE A 108 19.58 11.44 5.78
CA ILE A 108 20.47 12.61 5.92
C ILE A 108 21.75 12.22 6.67
N LEU A 109 21.63 11.51 7.79
CA LEU A 109 22.79 11.08 8.58
C LEU A 109 23.72 10.13 7.80
N GLY A 110 23.15 9.26 6.98
CA GLY A 110 23.88 8.27 6.17
C GLY A 110 24.56 8.82 4.92
N ASP A 111 24.24 10.05 4.50
CA ASP A 111 24.83 10.66 3.31
C ASP A 111 26.32 10.98 3.54
N ARG A 112 27.20 10.48 2.67
CA ARG A 112 28.66 10.69 2.77
C ARG A 112 29.13 11.98 2.09
N GLY A 113 28.30 12.59 1.26
CA GLY A 113 28.57 13.86 0.59
C GLY A 113 28.26 15.09 1.44
N LEU A 114 27.54 14.91 2.55
CA LEU A 114 27.20 15.97 3.49
C LEU A 114 28.15 15.99 4.69
N ASP A 115 28.60 17.18 5.07
CA ASP A 115 29.33 17.36 6.32
C ASP A 115 28.38 17.44 7.53
N TYR A 116 28.95 17.61 8.73
CA TYR A 116 28.18 17.63 9.96
C TYR A 116 27.22 18.83 10.06
N GLU A 117 27.65 20.01 9.61
CA GLU A 117 26.85 21.23 9.69
C GLU A 117 25.67 21.16 8.71
N ASP A 118 25.91 20.67 7.50
CA ASP A 118 24.86 20.47 6.50
C ASP A 118 23.82 19.45 6.97
N LYS A 119 24.27 18.33 7.57
CA LYS A 119 23.37 17.33 8.16
C LYS A 119 22.51 17.93 9.26
N ARG A 120 23.12 18.70 10.15
CA ARG A 120 22.41 19.37 11.25
C ARG A 120 21.35 20.33 10.72
N PHE A 121 21.73 21.18 9.76
CA PHE A 121 20.82 22.14 9.14
C PHE A 121 19.60 21.44 8.51
N LEU A 122 19.82 20.40 7.72
CA LEU A 122 18.75 19.65 7.05
C LEU A 122 17.82 18.94 8.03
N ILE A 123 18.36 18.36 9.11
CA ILE A 123 17.56 17.74 10.17
C ILE A 123 16.69 18.78 10.87
N GLU A 124 17.24 19.95 11.22
CA GLU A 124 16.47 21.02 11.85
C GLU A 124 15.37 21.55 10.92
N ALA A 125 15.67 21.74 9.64
CA ALA A 125 14.70 22.16 8.63
C ALA A 125 13.57 21.13 8.45
N TYR A 126 13.92 19.84 8.39
CA TYR A 126 12.95 18.75 8.32
C TYR A 126 12.03 18.74 9.54
N ARG A 127 12.59 18.77 10.75
CA ARG A 127 11.83 18.79 12.01
C ARG A 127 10.88 19.97 12.10
N ARG A 128 11.32 21.15 11.66
CA ARG A 128 10.47 22.35 11.61
C ARG A 128 9.27 22.17 10.67
N THR A 129 9.52 21.55 9.52
CA THR A 129 8.48 21.32 8.50
C THR A 129 7.45 20.30 8.97
N VAL A 130 7.90 19.20 9.58
CA VAL A 130 7.01 18.17 10.15
C VAL A 130 6.14 18.76 11.26
N ARG A 131 6.72 19.50 12.21
CA ARG A 131 5.97 20.17 13.29
C ARG A 131 4.94 21.17 12.76
N LYS A 132 5.27 21.92 11.70
CA LYS A 132 4.33 22.86 11.07
C LYS A 132 3.14 22.13 10.42
N GLY A 133 3.37 20.95 9.84
CA GLY A 133 2.30 20.11 9.27
C GLY A 133 1.39 19.48 10.33
N GLU A 134 1.87 19.29 11.55
CA GLU A 134 1.10 18.76 12.69
C GLU A 134 0.33 19.86 13.43
N GLY A 135 0.89 21.07 13.56
CA GLY A 135 0.27 22.20 14.26
C GLY A 135 -0.68 23.08 13.43
N GLY A 136 -0.88 22.78 12.14
CA GLY A 136 -1.79 23.50 11.24
C GLY A 136 -3.21 22.94 11.17
N ARG A 137 -3.59 22.04 12.08
CA ARG A 137 -4.89 21.36 12.09
C ARG A 137 -5.88 21.88 13.16
N ASP A 138 -5.56 23.00 13.80
CA ASP A 138 -6.43 23.71 14.75
C ASP A 138 -6.66 25.16 14.31
N THR A 139 -7.46 25.35 13.25
CA THR A 139 -8.28 26.54 12.96
C THR A 139 -9.39 26.12 11.99
#